data_AF-G3IIF5-F1
#
_entry.id   AF-G3IIF5-F1
#
_cell.length_a   1.000
_cell.length_b   1.000
_cell.length_c   1.000
_cell.angle_alpha   90.00
_cell.angle_beta   90.00
_cell.angle_gamma   90.00
#
_symmetry.space_group_name_H-M   'P 1'
#
loop_
_entity.id
_entity.type
_entity.pdbx_description
1 polymer ?
#
loop_
_entity_poly.entity_id
_entity_poly.type
_entity_poly.pdbx_seq_one_letter_code
_entity_poly.pdbx_strand_id
1 'polypeptide(L)'
;MAPGAGGIHEVTVNQSLLTPLHLEIDPSLQRVRKEEKEQIKSLNNKFASFIDKVRFLEQQNKVLETKWSLLQEHKTTRTNLEPMFEAYITNLRRQLECLGGERGRLETELKSMQDVVEDFKNKYEEEIHRRTTAENEFVVLKKDVDAAYMNKVELEAKVDALMDEINFLRAFYEAELAQLQAQISETSVVLSMDNNRSLDLNSIIAEVKAQYEDIANRSRAEAESWYQTKYEELQRSAGQHGDDLRSTKMEISELNRAMQRLRSEIDNLKKQCATLQASIADAEQRGELALKDAKHKLAELEEALQKAKQDMARQLREYQELMNVKLALDIEIATYRKLLEGEECRLTGEGVGAVNISVVSSSGGTGYSGGGGLCMSGSSYSGGGYSGSGLCYGGGGSGSFSSTSGRSMSGSSSSMRIVSKTSSSKKSYRS
;
A
#
# COMPACT_ATOMS: atom_id res chain seq x y z
N MET A 1 16.23 -133.61 51.12
CA MET A 1 15.67 -133.97 52.45
C MET A 1 14.18 -134.26 52.21
N ALA A 2 13.82 -135.55 52.15
CA ALA A 2 12.43 -136.02 52.24
C ALA A 2 11.94 -135.85 53.70
N PRO A 3 10.69 -136.18 54.11
CA PRO A 3 9.56 -136.78 53.38
C PRO A 3 8.19 -136.11 53.76
N GLY A 4 7.05 -136.68 53.35
CA GLY A 4 5.75 -136.33 53.95
C GLY A 4 4.54 -136.76 53.14
N ALA A 5 4.25 -138.07 53.12
CA ALA A 5 3.08 -138.68 52.52
C ALA A 5 1.96 -138.93 53.56
N GLY A 6 0.71 -139.02 53.09
CA GLY A 6 -0.49 -139.50 53.82
C GLY A 6 -1.56 -138.41 53.92
N GLY A 7 -2.68 -138.42 53.18
CA GLY A 7 -3.71 -139.47 53.07
C GLY A 7 -4.84 -139.13 54.06
N ILE A 8 -6.17 -139.19 53.81
CA ILE A 8 -7.03 -139.95 52.88
C ILE A 8 -8.45 -139.30 52.95
N HIS A 9 -9.15 -139.10 51.82
CA HIS A 9 -10.55 -139.58 51.56
C HIS A 9 -11.08 -139.10 50.19
N GLU A 10 -10.97 -139.99 49.22
CA GLU A 10 -11.76 -140.07 47.98
C GLU A 10 -13.10 -140.74 48.35
N VAL A 11 -14.30 -140.42 47.86
CA VAL A 11 -14.92 -140.62 46.54
C VAL A 11 -16.32 -139.98 46.69
N THR A 12 -16.86 -139.15 45.81
CA THR A 12 -17.67 -139.60 44.65
C THR A 12 -17.94 -138.38 43.78
N VAL A 13 -17.04 -138.10 42.83
CA VAL A 13 -17.26 -137.10 41.79
C VAL A 13 -18.06 -137.77 40.68
N ASN A 14 -19.22 -137.21 40.34
CA ASN A 14 -20.04 -137.65 39.21
C ASN A 14 -19.22 -137.43 37.91
N GLN A 15 -18.57 -138.48 37.42
CA GLN A 15 -17.66 -138.43 36.26
C GLN A 15 -18.39 -138.19 34.92
N SER A 16 -19.71 -138.02 34.93
CA SER A 16 -20.56 -137.73 33.77
C SER A 16 -21.01 -136.25 33.66
N LEU A 17 -20.60 -135.36 34.59
CA LEU A 17 -20.96 -133.93 34.58
C LEU A 17 -19.75 -132.99 34.42
N LEU A 18 -18.56 -133.52 34.09
CA LEU A 18 -17.32 -132.77 33.83
C LEU A 18 -16.76 -133.04 32.42
N THR A 19 -17.63 -133.35 31.46
CA THR A 19 -17.28 -133.23 30.03
C THR A 19 -17.40 -131.77 29.61
N PRO A 20 -16.34 -131.14 29.08
CA PRO A 20 -16.45 -129.82 28.47
C PRO A 20 -17.53 -129.89 27.39
N LEU A 21 -18.55 -129.03 27.48
CA LEU A 21 -19.49 -128.80 26.39
C LEU A 21 -18.67 -128.30 25.17
N HIS A 22 -18.33 -129.24 24.30
CA HIS A 22 -17.69 -128.98 23.01
C HIS A 22 -18.79 -128.47 22.07
N LEU A 23 -19.15 -127.19 22.25
CA LEU A 23 -19.80 -126.43 21.19
C LEU A 23 -18.76 -126.36 20.06
N GLU A 24 -18.92 -127.18 19.03
CA GLU A 24 -18.25 -126.98 17.76
C GLU A 24 -18.62 -125.57 17.28
N ILE A 25 -17.79 -124.60 17.62
CA ILE A 25 -17.86 -123.26 17.03
C ILE A 25 -17.46 -123.49 15.58
N ASP A 26 -18.45 -123.42 14.71
CA ASP A 26 -18.31 -123.54 13.26
C ASP A 26 -17.00 -122.87 12.78
N PRO A 27 -16.08 -123.61 12.12
CA PRO A 27 -14.83 -123.07 11.58
C PRO A 27 -15.04 -121.84 10.69
N SER A 28 -16.23 -121.70 10.09
CA SER A 28 -16.62 -120.52 9.32
C SER A 28 -16.80 -119.28 10.23
N LEU A 29 -17.43 -119.42 11.40
CA LEU A 29 -17.71 -118.34 12.35
C LEU A 29 -16.43 -117.81 13.01
N GLN A 30 -15.45 -118.68 13.26
CA GLN A 30 -14.15 -118.28 13.83
C GLN A 30 -13.28 -117.56 12.80
N ARG A 31 -13.44 -117.89 11.50
CA ARG A 31 -12.82 -117.15 10.40
C ARG A 31 -13.44 -115.75 10.27
N VAL A 32 -14.77 -115.64 10.28
CA VAL A 32 -15.49 -114.36 10.24
C VAL A 32 -15.15 -113.49 11.45
N ARG A 33 -15.12 -114.03 12.67
CA ARG A 33 -14.71 -113.26 13.87
C ARG A 33 -13.27 -112.76 13.80
N LYS A 34 -12.37 -113.53 13.16
CA LYS A 34 -10.98 -113.11 12.95
C LYS A 34 -10.90 -112.01 11.89
N GLU A 35 -11.67 -112.13 10.81
CA GLU A 35 -11.80 -111.13 9.74
C GLU A 35 -12.42 -109.81 10.25
N GLU A 36 -13.50 -109.87 11.04
CA GLU A 36 -14.08 -108.71 11.73
C GLU A 36 -13.10 -108.07 12.70
N LYS A 37 -12.34 -108.88 13.46
CA LYS A 37 -11.28 -108.35 14.36
C LYS A 37 -10.16 -107.68 13.56
N GLU A 38 -9.79 -108.20 12.39
CA GLU A 38 -8.82 -107.61 11.47
C GLU A 38 -9.35 -106.30 10.88
N GLN A 39 -10.63 -106.27 10.48
CA GLN A 39 -11.30 -105.07 9.96
C GLN A 39 -11.42 -103.99 11.03
N ILE A 40 -11.85 -104.33 12.24
CA ILE A 40 -11.90 -103.43 13.40
C ILE A 40 -10.51 -102.92 13.74
N LYS A 41 -9.46 -103.76 13.68
CA LYS A 41 -8.07 -103.29 13.82
C LYS A 41 -7.66 -102.34 12.71
N SER A 42 -8.00 -102.63 11.46
CA SER A 42 -7.69 -101.73 10.34
C SER A 42 -8.40 -100.39 10.48
N LEU A 43 -9.65 -100.42 10.95
CA LEU A 43 -10.47 -99.24 11.17
C LEU A 43 -9.98 -98.44 12.37
N ASN A 44 -9.58 -99.12 13.45
CA ASN A 44 -8.97 -98.51 14.62
C ASN A 44 -7.61 -97.87 14.27
N ASN A 45 -6.78 -98.55 13.47
CA ASN A 45 -5.54 -97.95 12.95
C ASN A 45 -5.81 -96.72 12.07
N LYS A 46 -6.88 -96.76 11.26
CA LYS A 46 -7.34 -95.58 10.51
C LYS A 46 -7.81 -94.47 11.45
N PHE A 47 -8.59 -94.76 12.48
CA PHE A 47 -9.00 -93.78 13.48
C PHE A 47 -7.82 -93.20 14.26
N ALA A 48 -6.84 -94.01 14.66
CA ALA A 48 -5.60 -93.55 15.26
C ALA A 48 -4.86 -92.57 14.33
N SER A 49 -4.75 -92.90 13.04
CA SER A 49 -4.14 -92.00 12.05
C SER A 49 -4.92 -90.69 11.86
N PHE A 50 -6.26 -90.72 11.93
CA PHE A 50 -7.09 -89.52 11.88
C PHE A 50 -6.96 -88.67 13.15
N ILE A 51 -6.92 -89.29 14.34
CA ILE A 51 -6.69 -88.61 15.61
C ILE A 51 -5.32 -87.95 15.62
N ASP A 52 -4.28 -88.63 15.13
CA ASP A 52 -2.93 -88.06 14.99
C ASP A 52 -2.93 -86.89 14.00
N LYS A 53 -3.69 -86.99 12.91
CA LYS A 53 -3.83 -85.90 11.94
C LYS A 53 -4.55 -84.69 12.51
N VAL A 54 -5.63 -84.89 13.27
CA VAL A 54 -6.36 -83.82 13.95
C VAL A 54 -5.47 -83.16 15.00
N ARG A 55 -4.76 -83.93 15.83
CA ARG A 55 -3.80 -83.39 16.80
C ARG A 55 -2.69 -82.59 16.13
N PHE A 56 -2.17 -83.07 15.00
CA PHE A 56 -1.17 -82.33 14.23
C PHE A 56 -1.73 -81.02 13.68
N LEU A 57 -2.97 -81.00 13.17
CA LEU A 57 -3.62 -79.79 12.69
C LEU A 57 -3.96 -78.81 13.82
N GLU A 58 -4.40 -79.30 14.98
CA GLU A 58 -4.61 -78.49 16.19
C GLU A 58 -3.31 -77.86 16.68
N GLN A 59 -2.22 -78.64 16.71
CA GLN A 59 -0.88 -78.14 17.05
C GLN A 59 -0.44 -77.06 16.06
N GLN A 60 -0.66 -77.27 14.76
CA GLN A 60 -0.36 -76.27 13.74
C GLN A 60 -1.20 -75.00 13.90
N ASN A 61 -2.51 -75.12 14.17
CA ASN A 61 -3.37 -73.97 14.42
C ASN A 61 -2.93 -73.19 15.65
N LYS A 62 -2.54 -73.86 16.74
CA LYS A 62 -2.01 -73.21 17.94
C LYS A 62 -0.71 -72.44 17.66
N VAL A 63 0.17 -73.00 16.83
CA VAL A 63 1.40 -72.32 16.36
C VAL A 63 1.06 -71.13 15.48
N LEU A 64 0.04 -71.23 14.62
CA LEU A 64 -0.41 -70.12 13.78
C LEU A 64 -1.07 -69.01 14.60
N GLU A 65 -1.88 -69.34 15.60
CA GLU A 65 -2.49 -68.38 16.53
C GLU A 65 -1.43 -67.62 17.33
N THR A 66 -0.44 -68.31 17.89
CA THR A 66 0.66 -67.66 18.61
C THR A 66 1.51 -66.79 17.69
N LYS A 67 1.81 -67.27 16.47
CA LYS A 67 2.52 -66.47 15.46
C LYS A 67 1.72 -65.23 15.03
N TRP A 68 0.41 -65.37 14.88
CA TRP A 68 -0.50 -64.26 14.58
C TRP A 68 -0.50 -63.23 15.70
N SER A 69 -0.62 -63.68 16.95
CA SER A 69 -0.61 -62.78 18.12
C SER A 69 0.71 -62.03 18.25
N LEU A 70 1.85 -62.70 18.06
CA LEU A 70 3.17 -62.07 18.05
C LEU A 70 3.33 -61.06 16.91
N LEU A 71 2.82 -61.37 15.71
CA LEU A 71 2.85 -60.45 14.58
C LEU A 71 1.95 -59.23 14.81
N GLN A 72 0.79 -59.41 15.43
CA GLN A 72 -0.13 -58.33 15.79
C GLN A 72 0.56 -57.38 16.78
N GLU A 73 1.16 -57.92 17.86
CA GLU A 73 1.87 -57.15 18.89
C GLU A 73 3.11 -56.43 18.32
N HIS A 74 3.83 -57.09 17.41
CA HIS A 74 4.96 -56.47 16.69
C HIS A 74 4.51 -55.33 15.76
N LYS A 75 3.30 -55.42 15.19
CA LYS A 75 2.74 -54.36 14.33
C LYS A 75 2.32 -53.13 15.14
N THR A 76 1.82 -53.31 16.36
CA THR A 76 1.53 -52.21 17.31
C THR A 76 2.79 -51.56 17.87
N THR A 77 3.90 -52.28 17.93
CA THR A 77 5.20 -51.79 18.42
C THR A 77 6.11 -51.22 17.33
N ARG A 78 5.63 -51.08 16.08
CA ARG A 78 6.32 -50.24 15.09
C ARG A 78 6.48 -48.85 15.69
N THR A 79 7.72 -48.50 16.01
CA THR A 79 8.14 -47.26 16.68
C THR A 79 7.37 -46.07 16.12
N ASN A 80 6.47 -45.52 16.94
CA ASN A 80 5.64 -44.39 16.54
C ASN A 80 6.52 -43.14 16.45
N LEU A 81 7.01 -42.84 15.24
CA LEU A 81 7.84 -41.67 14.93
C LEU A 81 7.02 -40.39 14.72
N GLU A 82 5.70 -40.52 14.65
CA GLU A 82 4.76 -39.42 14.41
C GLU A 82 4.87 -38.29 15.45
N PRO A 83 5.02 -38.56 16.77
CA PRO A 83 5.23 -37.51 17.76
C PRO A 83 6.55 -36.75 17.59
N MET A 84 7.60 -37.42 17.09
CA MET A 84 8.90 -36.78 16.81
C MET A 84 8.81 -35.86 15.59
N PHE A 85 8.15 -36.31 14.52
CA PHE A 85 7.89 -35.47 13.35
C PHE A 85 6.96 -34.31 13.70
N GLU A 86 5.92 -34.55 14.48
CA GLU A 86 4.99 -33.49 14.92
C GLU A 86 5.71 -32.44 15.76
N ALA A 87 6.56 -32.86 16.72
CA ALA A 87 7.39 -31.97 17.53
C ALA A 87 8.39 -31.16 16.68
N TYR A 88 9.00 -31.77 15.67
CA TYR A 88 9.89 -31.08 14.74
C TYR A 88 9.13 -30.06 13.88
N ILE A 89 7.95 -30.42 13.36
CA ILE A 89 7.08 -29.53 12.60
C ILE A 89 6.61 -28.36 13.48
N THR A 90 6.22 -28.60 14.73
CA THR A 90 5.84 -27.51 15.65
C THR A 90 7.02 -26.59 15.95
N ASN A 91 8.22 -27.14 16.15
CA ASN A 91 9.41 -26.32 16.34
C ASN A 91 9.74 -25.47 15.10
N LEU A 92 9.65 -26.03 13.89
CA LEU A 92 9.84 -25.27 12.64
C LEU A 92 8.78 -24.17 12.47
N ARG A 93 7.51 -24.45 12.78
CA ARG A 93 6.43 -23.45 12.76
C ARG A 93 6.72 -22.31 13.74
N ARG A 94 7.15 -22.64 14.96
CA ARG A 94 7.55 -21.64 15.98
C ARG A 94 8.73 -20.79 15.51
N GLN A 95 9.74 -21.40 14.89
CA GLN A 95 10.87 -20.66 14.32
C GLN A 95 10.43 -19.70 13.21
N LEU A 96 9.53 -20.14 12.33
CA LEU A 96 8.97 -19.30 11.26
C LEU A 96 8.19 -18.12 11.85
N GLU A 97 7.40 -18.35 12.90
CA GLU A 97 6.67 -17.30 13.61
C GLU A 97 7.62 -16.30 14.30
N CYS A 98 8.67 -16.78 14.98
CA CYS A 98 9.71 -15.92 15.57
C CYS A 98 10.41 -15.06 14.51
N LEU A 99 10.85 -15.68 13.40
CA LEU A 99 11.47 -14.96 12.28
C LEU A 99 10.48 -13.99 11.61
N GLY A 100 9.20 -14.34 11.53
CA GLY A 100 8.14 -13.46 11.04
C GLY A 100 7.95 -12.23 11.93
N GLY A 101 7.99 -12.41 13.25
CA GLY A 101 7.94 -11.33 14.22
C GLY A 101 9.19 -10.43 14.17
N GLU A 102 10.38 -11.01 14.08
CA GLU A 102 11.63 -10.26 13.90
C GLU A 102 11.65 -9.45 12.61
N ARG A 103 11.17 -10.05 11.50
CA ARG A 103 11.00 -9.36 10.23
C ARG A 103 10.06 -8.17 10.37
N GLY A 104 8.90 -8.36 11.02
CA GLY A 104 7.95 -7.26 11.28
C GLY A 104 8.56 -6.14 12.13
N ARG A 105 9.32 -6.50 13.18
CA ARG A 105 10.04 -5.52 14.02
C ARG A 105 11.06 -4.73 13.20
N LEU A 106 11.89 -5.41 12.40
CA LEU A 106 12.88 -4.76 11.53
C LEU A 106 12.22 -3.88 10.46
N GLU A 107 11.07 -4.29 9.92
CA GLU A 107 10.31 -3.50 8.95
C GLU A 107 9.75 -2.22 9.59
N THR A 108 9.28 -2.28 10.84
CA THR A 108 8.87 -1.07 11.58
C THR A 108 10.04 -0.15 11.92
N GLU A 109 11.20 -0.71 12.28
CA GLU A 109 12.42 0.06 12.56
C GLU A 109 12.96 0.73 11.29
N LEU A 110 12.96 0.01 10.16
CA LEU A 110 13.31 0.54 8.85
C LEU A 110 12.39 1.71 8.46
N LYS A 111 11.08 1.53 8.63
CA LYS A 111 10.10 2.58 8.34
C LYS A 111 10.30 3.80 9.24
N SER A 112 10.48 3.59 10.54
CA SER A 112 10.76 4.68 11.48
C SER A 112 12.04 5.44 11.11
N MET A 113 13.10 4.74 10.69
CA MET A 113 14.33 5.39 10.25
C MET A 113 14.13 6.16 8.93
N GLN A 114 13.35 5.60 8.01
CA GLN A 114 13.02 6.26 6.74
C GLN A 114 12.22 7.55 6.97
N ASP A 115 11.25 7.54 7.89
CA ASP A 115 10.48 8.73 8.27
C ASP A 115 11.40 9.83 8.82
N VAL A 116 12.34 9.47 9.70
CA VAL A 116 13.33 10.40 10.26
C VAL A 116 14.25 10.98 9.17
N VAL A 117 14.67 10.15 8.20
CA VAL A 117 15.49 10.61 7.08
C VAL A 117 14.71 11.58 6.19
N GLU A 118 13.44 11.30 5.89
CA GLU A 118 12.60 12.21 5.10
C GLU A 118 12.33 13.51 5.86
N ASP A 119 12.13 13.47 7.18
CA ASP A 119 12.02 14.66 8.02
C ASP A 119 13.28 15.54 7.97
N PHE A 120 14.48 14.92 8.01
CA PHE A 120 15.72 15.67 7.88
C PHE A 120 15.88 16.25 6.48
N LYS A 121 15.55 15.48 5.44
CA LYS A 121 15.57 15.96 4.05
C LYS A 121 14.65 17.17 3.86
N ASN A 122 13.42 17.11 4.36
CA ASN A 122 12.48 18.23 4.33
C ASN A 122 13.04 19.46 5.04
N LYS A 123 13.64 19.28 6.24
CA LYS A 123 14.29 20.39 6.96
C LYS A 123 15.47 20.99 6.19
N TYR A 124 16.26 20.17 5.49
CA TYR A 124 17.35 20.65 4.65
C TYR A 124 16.82 21.43 3.45
N GLU A 125 15.78 20.95 2.79
CA GLU A 125 15.12 21.65 1.67
C GLU A 125 14.54 23.00 2.13
N GLU A 126 13.88 23.03 3.30
CA GLU A 126 13.39 24.27 3.91
C GLU A 126 14.53 25.24 4.26
N GLU A 127 15.65 24.75 4.78
CA GLU A 127 16.82 25.58 5.11
C GLU A 127 17.45 26.16 3.84
N ILE A 128 17.57 25.36 2.77
CA ILE A 128 18.02 25.82 1.47
C ILE A 128 17.08 26.90 0.93
N HIS A 129 15.77 26.68 1.03
CA HIS A 129 14.78 27.65 0.60
C HIS A 129 14.88 28.95 1.42
N ARG A 130 14.94 28.86 2.75
CA ARG A 130 15.12 30.02 3.65
C ARG A 130 16.41 30.78 3.36
N ARG A 131 17.53 30.07 3.14
CA ARG A 131 18.80 30.69 2.73
C ARG A 131 18.66 31.41 1.39
N THR A 132 18.03 30.78 0.40
CA THR A 132 17.85 31.36 -0.94
C THR A 132 17.00 32.64 -0.86
N THR A 133 15.93 32.64 -0.06
CA THR A 133 15.10 33.83 0.17
C THR A 133 15.90 34.94 0.85
N ALA A 134 16.65 34.63 1.91
CA ALA A 134 17.50 35.61 2.59
C ALA A 134 18.62 36.15 1.68
N GLU A 135 19.20 35.31 0.82
CA GLU A 135 20.19 35.72 -0.17
C GLU A 135 19.58 36.65 -1.23
N ASN A 136 18.37 36.35 -1.71
CA ASN A 136 17.64 37.22 -2.62
C ASN A 136 17.33 38.57 -1.97
N GLU A 137 16.85 38.59 -0.73
CA GLU A 137 16.61 39.82 0.05
C GLU A 137 17.90 40.63 0.24
N PHE A 138 19.02 39.95 0.54
CA PHE A 138 20.32 40.60 0.66
C PHE A 138 20.77 41.26 -0.65
N VAL A 139 20.56 40.60 -1.80
CA VAL A 139 20.88 41.17 -3.12
C VAL A 139 20.02 42.40 -3.41
N VAL A 140 18.73 42.39 -3.07
CA VAL A 140 17.85 43.56 -3.22
C VAL A 140 18.33 44.70 -2.31
N LEU A 141 18.58 44.42 -1.03
CA LEU A 141 19.05 45.42 -0.07
C LEU A 141 20.39 46.02 -0.51
N LYS A 142 21.30 45.21 -1.09
CA LYS A 142 22.55 45.70 -1.66
C LYS A 142 22.30 46.69 -2.81
N LYS A 143 21.39 46.37 -3.73
CA LYS A 143 21.01 47.28 -4.82
C LYS A 143 20.42 48.58 -4.28
N ASP A 144 19.58 48.51 -3.26
CA ASP A 144 18.98 49.70 -2.64
C ASP A 144 20.03 50.58 -1.94
N VAL A 145 21.01 49.95 -1.26
CA VAL A 145 22.16 50.66 -0.66
C VAL A 145 23.02 51.32 -1.73
N ASP A 146 23.33 50.61 -2.82
CA ASP A 146 24.11 51.16 -3.94
C ASP A 146 23.36 52.33 -4.59
N ALA A 147 22.05 52.21 -4.80
CA ALA A 147 21.21 53.29 -5.32
C ALA A 147 21.15 54.50 -4.37
N ALA A 148 21.01 54.27 -3.07
CA ALA A 148 21.05 55.33 -2.07
C ALA A 148 22.42 56.01 -2.01
N TYR A 149 23.52 55.26 -2.18
CA TYR A 149 24.87 55.81 -2.25
C TYR A 149 25.07 56.67 -3.51
N MET A 150 24.60 56.22 -4.68
CA MET A 150 24.64 57.02 -5.91
C MET A 150 23.87 58.34 -5.74
N ASN A 151 22.64 58.27 -5.22
CA ASN A 151 21.85 59.47 -4.91
C ASN A 151 22.56 60.40 -3.93
N LYS A 152 23.22 59.85 -2.90
CA LYS A 152 23.99 60.64 -1.93
C LYS A 152 25.13 61.38 -2.63
N VAL A 153 25.91 60.69 -3.46
CA VAL A 153 27.03 61.28 -4.21
C VAL A 153 26.54 62.37 -5.18
N GLU A 154 25.42 62.14 -5.86
CA GLU A 154 24.80 63.16 -6.73
C GLU A 154 24.35 64.40 -5.94
N LEU A 155 23.78 64.21 -4.75
CA LEU A 155 23.39 65.32 -3.87
C LEU A 155 24.62 66.06 -3.31
N GLU A 156 25.67 65.36 -2.93
CA GLU A 156 26.95 65.96 -2.51
C GLU A 156 27.53 66.83 -3.64
N ALA A 157 27.57 66.32 -4.88
CA ALA A 157 28.03 67.09 -6.03
C ALA A 157 27.17 68.35 -6.30
N LYS A 158 25.85 68.29 -6.09
CA LYS A 158 24.97 69.46 -6.19
C LYS A 158 25.24 70.47 -5.09
N VAL A 159 25.51 70.01 -3.87
CA VAL A 159 25.89 70.90 -2.75
C VAL A 159 27.20 71.60 -3.04
N ASP A 160 28.21 70.87 -3.52
CA ASP A 160 29.51 71.45 -3.89
C ASP A 160 29.37 72.48 -5.01
N ALA A 161 28.59 72.17 -6.07
CA ALA A 161 28.31 73.10 -7.15
C ALA A 161 27.61 74.39 -6.67
N LEU A 162 26.64 74.27 -5.77
CA LEU A 162 25.96 75.42 -5.16
C LEU A 162 26.88 76.21 -4.22
N MET A 163 27.78 75.54 -3.50
CA MET A 163 28.79 76.22 -2.68
C MET A 163 29.76 77.03 -3.55
N ASP A 164 30.21 76.47 -4.66
CA ASP A 164 31.06 77.16 -5.64
C ASP A 164 30.35 78.38 -6.23
N GLU A 165 29.05 78.26 -6.57
CA GLU A 165 28.24 79.38 -7.04
C GLU A 165 28.10 80.49 -5.98
N ILE A 166 27.84 80.12 -4.72
CA ILE A 166 27.81 81.08 -3.60
C ILE A 166 29.15 81.79 -3.43
N ASN A 167 30.25 81.04 -3.50
CA ASN A 167 31.60 81.60 -3.36
C ASN A 167 31.94 82.54 -4.52
N PHE A 168 31.55 82.16 -5.74
CA PHE A 168 31.69 83.01 -6.92
C PHE A 168 30.92 84.31 -6.77
N LEU A 169 29.64 84.25 -6.38
CA LEU A 169 28.82 85.45 -6.16
C LEU A 169 29.39 86.34 -5.06
N ARG A 170 29.88 85.76 -3.95
CA ARG A 170 30.55 86.52 -2.89
C ARG A 170 31.80 87.25 -3.40
N ALA A 171 32.68 86.55 -4.11
CA ALA A 171 33.89 87.14 -4.68
C ALA A 171 33.55 88.22 -5.73
N PHE A 172 32.52 88.00 -6.54
CA PHE A 172 32.02 88.97 -7.50
C PHE A 172 31.52 90.24 -6.82
N TYR A 173 30.66 90.12 -5.80
CA TYR A 173 30.16 91.29 -5.07
C TYR A 173 31.26 92.02 -4.30
N GLU A 174 32.24 91.30 -3.75
CA GLU A 174 33.39 91.92 -3.10
C GLU A 174 34.25 92.71 -4.08
N ALA A 175 34.46 92.19 -5.30
CA ALA A 175 35.15 92.89 -6.38
C ALA A 175 34.36 94.11 -6.87
N GLU A 176 33.04 93.99 -7.04
CA GLU A 176 32.16 95.09 -7.45
C GLU A 176 32.16 96.21 -6.40
N LEU A 177 32.06 95.87 -5.12
CA LEU A 177 32.17 96.84 -4.02
C LEU A 177 33.55 97.52 -4.02
N ALA A 178 34.63 96.78 -4.20
CA ALA A 178 35.98 97.35 -4.29
C ALA A 178 36.11 98.30 -5.49
N GLN A 179 35.53 97.96 -6.65
CA GLN A 179 35.51 98.82 -7.84
C GLN A 179 34.68 100.09 -7.61
N LEU A 180 33.48 99.98 -7.03
CA LEU A 180 32.66 101.14 -6.70
C LEU A 180 33.36 102.04 -5.69
N GLN A 181 34.04 101.47 -4.70
CA GLN A 181 34.81 102.22 -3.71
C GLN A 181 36.03 102.91 -4.34
N ALA A 182 36.69 102.25 -5.30
CA ALA A 182 37.73 102.85 -6.13
C ALA A 182 37.18 104.01 -6.97
N GLN A 183 36.05 103.83 -7.66
CA GLN A 183 35.41 104.91 -8.44
C GLN A 183 35.00 106.10 -7.58
N ILE A 184 34.46 105.87 -6.38
CA ILE A 184 34.13 106.94 -5.43
C ILE A 184 35.41 107.67 -5.01
N SER A 185 36.51 106.94 -4.75
CA SER A 185 37.80 107.54 -4.41
C SER A 185 38.44 108.31 -5.57
N GLU A 186 38.37 107.80 -6.80
CA GLU A 186 38.86 108.46 -8.02
C GLU A 186 38.03 109.72 -8.34
N THR A 187 36.72 109.68 -8.15
CA THR A 187 35.84 110.85 -8.33
C THR A 187 36.06 111.92 -7.23
N SER A 188 36.54 111.51 -6.06
CA SER A 188 36.86 112.42 -4.94
C SER A 188 38.21 113.16 -5.10
N VAL A 189 39.04 112.79 -6.07
CA VAL A 189 40.34 113.41 -6.33
C VAL A 189 40.26 114.24 -7.62
N VAL A 190 39.88 115.51 -7.41
CA VAL A 190 40.27 116.68 -8.20
C VAL A 190 40.17 116.52 -9.74
N LEU A 191 39.00 116.89 -10.28
CA LEU A 191 38.90 117.41 -11.65
C LEU A 191 39.07 118.94 -11.60
N SER A 192 40.31 119.41 -11.46
CA SER A 192 40.69 120.75 -11.87
C SER A 192 41.01 120.69 -13.36
N MET A 193 40.01 121.07 -14.16
CA MET A 193 40.13 121.18 -15.62
C MET A 193 41.10 122.32 -15.99
N ASP A 194 42.33 121.97 -16.41
CA ASP A 194 43.16 122.89 -17.19
C ASP A 194 42.78 122.77 -18.67
N ASN A 195 41.74 123.52 -19.01
CA ASN A 195 41.11 123.56 -20.32
C ASN A 195 41.73 124.66 -21.20
N ASN A 196 43.03 124.56 -21.49
CA ASN A 196 43.65 125.44 -22.48
C ASN A 196 44.70 124.71 -23.32
N ARG A 197 44.20 123.89 -24.24
CA ARG A 197 44.92 123.50 -25.45
C ARG A 197 43.92 123.72 -26.56
N SER A 198 44.29 124.49 -27.59
CA SER A 198 43.43 124.75 -28.74
C SER A 198 42.88 123.42 -29.27
N LEU A 199 41.64 123.15 -28.93
CA LEU A 199 40.91 121.96 -29.34
C LEU A 199 40.61 122.18 -30.82
N ASP A 200 41.18 121.32 -31.67
CA ASP A 200 40.71 121.22 -33.05
C ASP A 200 39.29 120.67 -33.00
N LEU A 201 38.34 121.59 -32.94
CA LEU A 201 36.91 121.31 -32.87
C LEU A 201 36.50 120.36 -34.01
N ASN A 202 37.17 120.40 -35.16
CA ASN A 202 36.85 119.50 -36.26
C ASN A 202 37.31 118.07 -35.98
N SER A 203 38.51 117.85 -35.44
CA SER A 203 38.98 116.52 -35.04
C SER A 203 38.11 115.92 -33.95
N ILE A 204 37.70 116.70 -32.94
CA ILE A 204 36.86 116.22 -31.84
C ILE A 204 35.44 115.95 -32.32
N ILE A 205 34.87 116.81 -33.17
CA ILE A 205 33.55 116.56 -33.76
C ILE A 205 33.60 115.30 -34.64
N ALA A 206 34.68 115.06 -35.38
CA ALA A 206 34.87 113.84 -36.17
C ALA A 206 35.00 112.61 -35.27
N GLU A 207 35.77 112.69 -34.17
CA GLU A 207 35.94 111.59 -33.21
C GLU A 207 34.66 111.28 -32.43
N VAL A 208 33.91 112.31 -32.01
CA VAL A 208 32.59 112.16 -31.37
C VAL A 208 31.60 111.55 -32.35
N LYS A 209 31.59 111.97 -33.62
CA LYS A 209 30.75 111.35 -34.66
C LYS A 209 31.13 109.88 -34.89
N ALA A 210 32.42 109.56 -34.96
CA ALA A 210 32.90 108.19 -35.10
C ALA A 210 32.52 107.33 -33.89
N GLN A 211 32.62 107.85 -32.66
CA GLN A 211 32.18 107.19 -31.44
C GLN A 211 30.66 106.94 -31.44
N TYR A 212 29.85 107.89 -31.88
CA TYR A 212 28.40 107.69 -32.02
C TYR A 212 28.05 106.66 -33.09
N GLU A 213 28.72 106.68 -34.24
CA GLU A 213 28.56 105.65 -35.27
C GLU A 213 28.97 104.27 -34.74
N ASP A 214 30.09 104.17 -34.02
CA ASP A 214 30.55 102.93 -33.39
C ASP A 214 29.59 102.40 -32.33
N ILE A 215 29.06 103.28 -31.47
CA ILE A 215 28.08 102.91 -30.43
C ILE A 215 26.77 102.47 -31.09
N ALA A 216 26.32 103.19 -32.13
CA ALA A 216 25.13 102.80 -32.90
C ALA A 216 25.31 101.47 -33.63
N ASN A 217 26.51 101.20 -34.17
CA ASN A 217 26.84 99.94 -34.83
C ASN A 217 26.98 98.79 -33.83
N ARG A 218 27.61 99.00 -32.67
CA ARG A 218 27.66 98.00 -31.58
C ARG A 218 26.27 97.70 -31.04
N SER A 219 25.45 98.72 -30.79
CA SER A 219 24.07 98.52 -30.34
C SER A 219 23.23 97.74 -31.36
N ARG A 220 23.42 98.00 -32.67
CA ARG A 220 22.77 97.22 -33.73
C ARG A 220 23.26 95.78 -33.75
N ALA A 221 24.58 95.55 -33.71
CA ALA A 221 25.16 94.21 -33.71
C ALA A 221 24.79 93.40 -32.46
N GLU A 222 24.75 94.04 -31.29
CA GLU A 222 24.32 93.42 -30.04
C GLU A 222 22.85 93.03 -30.11
N ALA A 223 21.98 93.92 -30.60
CA ALA A 223 20.57 93.61 -30.81
C ALA A 223 20.37 92.46 -31.80
N GLU A 224 21.08 92.46 -32.92
CA GLU A 224 21.05 91.37 -33.91
C GLU A 224 21.54 90.05 -33.31
N SER A 225 22.67 90.04 -32.58
CA SER A 225 23.18 88.85 -31.90
C SER A 225 22.23 88.33 -30.82
N TRP A 226 21.55 89.24 -30.12
CA TRP A 226 20.57 88.91 -29.09
C TRP A 226 19.33 88.27 -29.70
N TYR A 227 18.82 88.83 -30.80
CA TYR A 227 17.71 88.23 -31.55
C TYR A 227 18.09 86.88 -32.16
N GLN A 228 19.30 86.76 -32.72
CA GLN A 228 19.82 85.50 -33.25
C GLN A 228 19.87 84.42 -32.16
N THR A 229 20.45 84.75 -31.00
CA THR A 229 20.55 83.84 -29.85
C THR A 229 19.17 83.43 -29.34
N LYS A 230 18.23 84.38 -29.23
CA LYS A 230 16.86 84.09 -28.79
C LYS A 230 16.10 83.22 -29.80
N TYR A 231 16.31 83.44 -31.09
CA TYR A 231 15.72 82.61 -32.13
C TYR A 231 16.28 81.18 -32.09
N GLU A 232 17.59 81.03 -31.92
CA GLU A 232 18.24 79.72 -31.79
C GLU A 232 17.81 78.98 -30.51
N GLU A 233 17.65 79.69 -29.38
CA GLU A 233 17.10 79.11 -28.14
C GLU A 233 15.66 78.63 -28.33
N LEU A 234 14.80 79.44 -28.94
CA LEU A 234 13.42 79.06 -29.26
C LEU A 234 13.37 77.88 -30.22
N GLN A 235 14.22 77.86 -31.24
CA GLN A 235 14.32 76.76 -32.19
C GLN A 235 14.82 75.47 -31.52
N ARG A 236 15.81 75.56 -30.63
CA ARG A 236 16.34 74.43 -29.86
C ARG A 236 15.30 73.88 -28.88
N SER A 237 14.61 74.76 -28.15
CA SER A 237 13.52 74.38 -27.23
C SER A 237 12.35 73.75 -28.00
N ALA A 238 11.93 74.32 -29.13
CA ALA A 238 10.90 73.72 -29.98
C ALA A 238 11.31 72.34 -30.53
N GLY A 239 12.59 72.18 -30.89
CA GLY A 239 13.17 70.90 -31.30
C GLY A 239 13.11 69.85 -30.19
N GLN A 240 13.59 70.22 -28.98
CA GLN A 240 13.56 69.37 -27.79
C GLN A 240 12.13 68.95 -27.44
N HIS A 241 11.18 69.89 -27.39
CA HIS A 241 9.78 69.56 -27.13
C HIS A 241 9.18 68.63 -28.21
N GLY A 242 9.61 68.78 -29.47
CA GLY A 242 9.24 67.85 -30.55
C GLY A 242 9.83 66.45 -30.38
N ASP A 243 11.08 66.36 -29.93
CA ASP A 243 11.76 65.10 -29.62
C ASP A 243 11.14 64.39 -28.40
N ASP A 244 10.87 65.12 -27.33
CA ASP A 244 10.20 64.59 -26.14
C ASP A 244 8.80 64.07 -26.47
N LEU A 245 8.04 64.81 -27.30
CA LEU A 245 6.73 64.36 -27.77
C LEU A 245 6.84 63.09 -28.63
N ARG A 246 7.91 62.94 -29.42
CA ARG A 246 8.18 61.70 -30.18
C ARG A 246 8.56 60.55 -29.25
N SER A 247 9.43 60.77 -28.27
CA SER A 247 9.84 59.76 -27.29
C SER A 247 8.65 59.24 -26.49
N THR A 248 7.88 60.15 -25.90
CA THR A 248 6.66 59.80 -25.15
C THR A 248 5.65 59.06 -26.02
N LYS A 249 5.48 59.43 -27.28
CA LYS A 249 4.63 58.69 -28.23
C LYS A 249 5.15 57.27 -28.51
N MET A 250 6.47 57.10 -28.64
CA MET A 250 7.07 55.76 -28.79
C MET A 250 6.85 54.92 -27.53
N GLU A 251 7.12 55.45 -26.34
CA GLU A 251 6.89 54.77 -25.07
C GLU A 251 5.41 54.37 -24.89
N ILE A 252 4.47 55.26 -25.21
CA ILE A 252 3.04 54.94 -25.21
C ILE A 252 2.73 53.78 -26.16
N SER A 253 3.37 53.74 -27.34
CA SER A 253 3.17 52.65 -28.30
C SER A 253 3.75 51.31 -27.81
N GLU A 254 4.88 51.35 -27.10
CA GLU A 254 5.52 50.18 -26.50
C GLU A 254 4.72 49.64 -25.31
N LEU A 255 4.28 50.52 -24.42
CA LEU A 255 3.38 50.18 -23.32
C LEU A 255 2.06 49.60 -23.85
N ASN A 256 1.51 50.15 -24.92
CA ASN A 256 0.34 49.56 -25.58
C ASN A 256 0.61 48.15 -26.12
N ARG A 257 1.77 47.92 -26.74
CA ARG A 257 2.18 46.56 -27.18
C ARG A 257 2.36 45.61 -25.99
N ALA A 258 2.96 46.06 -24.91
CA ALA A 258 3.11 45.28 -23.68
C ALA A 258 1.76 44.92 -23.06
N MET A 259 0.83 45.88 -22.97
CA MET A 259 -0.53 45.64 -22.51
C MET A 259 -1.26 44.59 -23.37
N GLN A 260 -1.12 44.64 -24.69
CA GLN A 260 -1.76 43.65 -25.57
C GLN A 260 -1.15 42.25 -25.40
N ARG A 261 0.17 42.15 -25.24
CA ARG A 261 0.83 40.86 -24.92
C ARG A 261 0.33 40.29 -23.60
N LEU A 262 0.32 41.09 -22.53
CA LEU A 262 -0.16 40.66 -21.22
C LEU A 262 -1.64 40.26 -21.26
N ARG A 263 -2.49 40.99 -22.00
CA ARG A 263 -3.89 40.59 -22.21
C ARG A 263 -4.00 39.23 -22.90
N SER A 264 -3.22 39.00 -23.96
CA SER A 264 -3.22 37.71 -24.65
C SER A 264 -2.72 36.56 -23.76
N GLU A 265 -1.74 36.83 -22.89
CA GLU A 265 -1.23 35.87 -21.92
C GLU A 265 -2.27 35.54 -20.85
N ILE A 266 -2.97 36.55 -20.32
CA ILE A 266 -4.09 36.37 -19.39
C ILE A 266 -5.19 35.51 -20.04
N ASP A 267 -5.55 35.77 -21.30
CA ASP A 267 -6.58 35.00 -22.00
C ASP A 267 -6.12 33.56 -22.28
N ASN A 268 -4.85 33.34 -22.59
CA ASN A 268 -4.28 32.01 -22.72
C ASN A 268 -4.27 31.24 -21.39
N LEU A 269 -3.86 31.88 -20.29
CA LEU A 269 -3.90 31.29 -18.95
C LEU A 269 -5.33 30.99 -18.51
N LYS A 270 -6.29 31.87 -18.79
CA LYS A 270 -7.72 31.60 -18.54
C LYS A 270 -8.21 30.36 -19.30
N LYS A 271 -7.84 30.20 -20.57
CA LYS A 271 -8.17 29.01 -21.36
C LYS A 271 -7.52 27.75 -20.79
N GLN A 272 -6.27 27.83 -20.35
CA GLN A 272 -5.58 26.71 -19.70
C GLN A 272 -6.27 26.33 -18.38
N CYS A 273 -6.61 27.30 -17.53
CA CYS A 273 -7.37 27.07 -16.31
C CYS A 273 -8.72 26.41 -16.59
N ALA A 274 -9.48 26.89 -17.59
CA ALA A 274 -10.76 26.28 -17.97
C ALA A 274 -10.58 24.84 -18.47
N THR A 275 -9.53 24.57 -19.24
CA THR A 275 -9.22 23.21 -19.74
C THR A 275 -8.86 22.27 -18.60
N LEU A 276 -8.04 22.73 -17.64
CA LEU A 276 -7.68 21.96 -16.45
C LEU A 276 -8.90 21.72 -15.56
N GLN A 277 -9.75 22.72 -15.35
CA GLN A 277 -11.00 22.56 -14.61
C GLN A 277 -11.93 21.53 -15.26
N ALA A 278 -12.07 21.54 -16.59
CA ALA A 278 -12.82 20.53 -17.32
C ALA A 278 -12.21 19.12 -17.14
N SER A 279 -10.87 19.00 -17.25
CA SER A 279 -10.18 17.72 -17.02
C SER A 279 -10.33 17.20 -15.59
N ILE A 280 -10.37 18.08 -14.59
CA ILE A 280 -10.61 17.72 -13.19
C ILE A 280 -12.05 17.21 -13.04
N ALA A 281 -13.04 17.95 -13.56
CA ALA A 281 -14.44 17.54 -13.50
C ALA A 281 -14.67 16.17 -14.19
N ASP A 282 -14.06 15.93 -15.35
CA ASP A 282 -14.14 14.64 -16.05
C ASP A 282 -13.49 13.51 -15.24
N ALA A 283 -12.37 13.79 -14.55
CA ALA A 283 -11.70 12.82 -13.69
C ALA A 283 -12.52 12.50 -12.44
N GLU A 284 -13.12 13.51 -11.81
CA GLU A 284 -14.03 13.37 -10.68
C GLU A 284 -15.26 12.57 -11.06
N GLN A 285 -15.89 12.87 -12.21
CA GLN A 285 -17.06 12.12 -12.70
C GLN A 285 -16.71 10.65 -12.97
N ARG A 286 -15.57 10.38 -13.63
CA ARG A 286 -15.10 9.00 -13.85
C ARG A 286 -14.81 8.28 -12.53
N GLY A 287 -14.20 8.95 -11.57
CA GLY A 287 -13.96 8.42 -10.23
C GLY A 287 -15.25 8.11 -9.48
N GLU A 288 -16.25 8.99 -9.57
CA GLU A 288 -17.56 8.81 -8.94
C GLU A 288 -18.32 7.61 -9.54
N LEU A 289 -18.29 7.44 -10.87
CA LEU A 289 -18.87 6.28 -11.54
C LEU A 289 -18.19 4.97 -11.10
N ALA A 290 -16.85 4.93 -11.08
CA ALA A 290 -16.12 3.76 -10.60
C ALA A 290 -16.44 3.42 -9.13
N LEU A 291 -16.60 4.43 -8.27
CA LEU A 291 -17.03 4.23 -6.89
C LEU A 291 -18.46 3.71 -6.79
N LYS A 292 -19.39 4.20 -7.61
CA LYS A 292 -20.77 3.70 -7.67
C LYS A 292 -20.80 2.24 -8.09
N ASP A 293 -20.04 1.87 -9.12
CA ASP A 293 -19.94 0.49 -9.60
C ASP A 293 -19.34 -0.44 -8.54
N ALA A 294 -18.26 -0.01 -7.87
CA ALA A 294 -17.64 -0.79 -6.80
C ALA A 294 -18.60 -0.98 -5.60
N LYS A 295 -19.33 0.08 -5.22
CA LYS A 295 -20.35 0.00 -4.16
C LYS A 295 -21.50 -0.93 -4.54
N HIS A 296 -21.95 -0.86 -5.79
CA HIS A 296 -22.97 -1.78 -6.29
C HIS A 296 -22.47 -3.23 -6.24
N LYS A 297 -21.24 -3.48 -6.67
CA LYS A 297 -20.66 -4.82 -6.64
C LYS A 297 -20.48 -5.37 -5.23
N LEU A 298 -20.10 -4.49 -4.29
CA LEU A 298 -20.02 -4.84 -2.88
C LEU A 298 -21.40 -5.22 -2.33
N ALA A 299 -22.44 -4.44 -2.63
CA ALA A 299 -23.80 -4.74 -2.21
C ALA A 299 -24.31 -6.09 -2.77
N GLU A 300 -24.04 -6.39 -4.05
CA GLU A 300 -24.35 -7.70 -4.64
C GLU A 300 -23.65 -8.86 -3.91
N LEU A 301 -22.36 -8.68 -3.56
CA LEU A 301 -21.59 -9.71 -2.85
C LEU A 301 -22.09 -9.89 -1.41
N GLU A 302 -22.47 -8.80 -0.73
CA GLU A 302 -23.09 -8.86 0.59
C GLU A 302 -24.43 -9.59 0.57
N GLU A 303 -25.27 -9.32 -0.44
CA GLU A 303 -26.54 -10.02 -0.62
C GLU A 303 -26.32 -11.52 -0.91
N ALA A 304 -25.39 -11.86 -1.80
CA ALA A 304 -25.03 -13.23 -2.09
C ALA A 304 -24.50 -13.98 -0.86
N LEU A 305 -23.66 -13.32 -0.05
CA LEU A 305 -23.16 -13.85 1.20
C LEU A 305 -24.28 -14.07 2.22
N GLN A 306 -25.22 -13.13 2.32
CA GLN A 306 -26.37 -13.28 3.21
C GLN A 306 -27.29 -14.43 2.78
N LYS A 307 -27.52 -14.58 1.48
CA LYS A 307 -28.27 -15.72 0.92
C LYS A 307 -27.58 -17.05 1.19
N ALA A 308 -26.25 -17.14 1.00
CA ALA A 308 -25.48 -18.34 1.31
C ALA A 308 -25.54 -18.70 2.80
N LYS A 309 -25.50 -17.71 3.70
CA LYS A 309 -25.69 -17.93 5.14
C LYS A 309 -27.09 -18.49 5.46
N GLN A 310 -28.13 -17.96 4.82
CA GLN A 310 -29.50 -18.46 4.98
C GLN A 310 -29.65 -19.89 4.46
N ASP A 311 -29.06 -20.20 3.31
CA ASP A 311 -29.06 -21.55 2.75
C ASP A 311 -28.30 -22.53 3.64
N MET A 312 -27.15 -22.15 4.20
CA MET A 312 -26.42 -22.96 5.17
C MET A 312 -27.26 -23.23 6.42
N ALA A 313 -27.93 -22.20 6.96
CA ALA A 313 -28.82 -22.35 8.11
C ALA A 313 -30.02 -23.26 7.79
N ARG A 314 -30.52 -23.23 6.55
CA ARG A 314 -31.58 -24.14 6.09
C ARG A 314 -31.08 -25.58 5.99
N GLN A 315 -29.92 -25.81 5.37
CA GLN A 315 -29.31 -27.15 5.28
C GLN A 315 -29.07 -27.75 6.67
N LEU A 316 -28.56 -26.97 7.63
CA LEU A 316 -28.37 -27.44 9.00
C LEU A 316 -29.68 -27.93 9.65
N ARG A 317 -30.80 -27.23 9.41
CA ARG A 317 -32.13 -27.67 9.88
C ARG A 317 -32.57 -28.95 9.20
N GLU A 318 -32.47 -29.03 7.88
CA GLU A 318 -32.81 -30.23 7.10
C GLU A 318 -31.96 -31.45 7.53
N TYR A 319 -30.66 -31.25 7.81
CA TYR A 319 -29.78 -32.29 8.35
C TYR A 319 -30.19 -32.74 9.75
N GLN A 320 -30.59 -31.81 10.64
CA GLN A 320 -31.06 -32.16 11.98
C GLN A 320 -32.37 -32.95 11.93
N GLU A 321 -33.30 -32.56 11.06
CA GLU A 321 -34.55 -33.29 10.82
C GLU A 321 -34.27 -34.70 10.30
N LEU A 322 -33.37 -34.85 9.33
CA LEU A 322 -32.98 -36.15 8.80
C LEU A 322 -32.29 -37.02 9.86
N MET A 323 -31.44 -36.44 10.71
CA MET A 323 -30.84 -37.14 11.85
C MET A 323 -31.91 -37.64 12.81
N ASN A 324 -32.91 -36.83 13.13
CA ASN A 324 -34.02 -37.23 13.99
C ASN A 324 -34.80 -38.41 13.39
N VAL A 325 -35.08 -38.39 12.08
CA VAL A 325 -35.72 -39.51 11.37
C VAL A 325 -34.84 -40.76 11.42
N LYS A 326 -33.53 -40.63 11.21
CA LYS A 326 -32.58 -41.76 11.31
C LYS A 326 -32.59 -42.38 12.69
N LEU A 327 -32.58 -41.57 13.75
CA LEU A 327 -32.67 -42.05 15.13
C LEU A 327 -34.00 -42.77 15.40
N ALA A 328 -35.12 -42.26 14.89
CA ALA A 328 -36.41 -42.93 14.99
C ALA A 328 -36.40 -44.29 14.28
N LEU A 329 -35.86 -44.36 13.07
CA LEU A 329 -35.71 -45.61 12.32
C LEU A 329 -34.77 -46.61 13.02
N ASP A 330 -33.68 -46.16 13.64
CA ASP A 330 -32.82 -47.05 14.44
C ASP A 330 -33.57 -47.66 15.62
N ILE A 331 -34.41 -46.86 16.30
CA ILE A 331 -35.28 -47.34 17.38
C ILE A 331 -36.26 -48.37 16.84
N GLU A 332 -36.91 -48.12 15.70
CA GLU A 332 -37.81 -49.08 15.04
C GLU A 332 -37.08 -50.38 14.66
N ILE A 333 -35.88 -50.30 14.09
CA ILE A 333 -35.08 -51.49 13.77
C ILE A 333 -34.73 -52.26 15.05
N ALA A 334 -34.36 -51.56 16.12
CA ALA A 334 -34.06 -52.19 17.40
C ALA A 334 -35.29 -52.86 18.02
N THR A 335 -36.48 -52.25 17.92
CA THR A 335 -37.73 -52.86 18.38
C THR A 335 -38.12 -54.05 17.52
N TYR A 336 -38.00 -53.97 16.19
CA TYR A 336 -38.21 -55.10 15.29
C TYR A 336 -37.26 -56.25 15.59
N ARG A 337 -35.96 -55.98 15.77
CA ARG A 337 -34.98 -57.02 16.18
C ARG A 337 -35.35 -57.67 17.50
N LYS A 338 -35.74 -56.90 18.51
CA LYS A 338 -36.17 -57.43 19.81
C LYS A 338 -37.44 -58.28 19.71
N LEU A 339 -38.38 -57.90 18.83
CA LEU A 339 -39.57 -58.70 18.54
C LEU A 339 -39.20 -60.02 17.85
N LEU A 340 -38.31 -59.97 16.86
CA LEU A 340 -37.79 -61.17 16.18
C LEU A 340 -37.02 -62.07 17.14
N GLU A 341 -36.14 -61.54 17.99
CA GLU A 341 -35.45 -62.31 19.03
C GLU A 341 -36.46 -62.95 20.01
N GLY A 342 -37.56 -62.25 20.31
CA GLY A 342 -38.67 -62.80 21.11
C GLY A 342 -39.41 -63.95 20.40
N GLU A 343 -39.64 -63.86 19.10
CA GLU A 343 -40.20 -64.95 18.28
C GLU A 343 -39.20 -66.10 18.09
N GLU A 344 -37.92 -65.82 17.91
CA GLU A 344 -36.86 -66.83 17.87
C GLU A 344 -36.73 -67.56 19.21
N CYS A 345 -36.92 -66.88 20.35
CA CYS A 345 -37.03 -67.51 21.67
C CYS A 345 -38.24 -68.46 21.76
N ARG A 346 -39.35 -68.20 21.04
CA ARG A 346 -40.50 -69.11 20.93
C ARG A 346 -40.25 -70.26 19.95
N LEU A 347 -39.45 -70.04 18.91
CA LEU A 347 -39.11 -71.05 17.90
C LEU A 347 -37.96 -71.97 18.33
N THR A 348 -37.04 -71.50 19.18
CA THR A 348 -35.91 -72.29 19.72
C THR A 348 -36.13 -72.77 21.16
N GLY A 349 -37.15 -72.25 21.85
CA GLY A 349 -37.70 -72.79 23.09
C GLY A 349 -39.05 -73.47 22.84
N GLU A 350 -39.01 -74.78 22.65
CA GLU A 350 -40.14 -75.72 22.70
C GLU A 350 -41.22 -75.57 21.58
N GLY A 351 -40.87 -76.05 20.39
CA GLY A 351 -41.79 -76.86 19.58
C GLY A 351 -42.31 -76.25 18.27
N VAL A 352 -42.05 -77.01 17.20
CA VAL A 352 -42.73 -77.00 15.87
C VAL A 352 -42.23 -75.86 14.96
N GLY A 353 -41.54 -76.12 13.83
CA GLY A 353 -41.74 -77.16 12.84
C GLY A 353 -42.16 -76.47 11.54
N ALA A 354 -41.27 -76.47 10.54
CA ALA A 354 -41.44 -75.78 9.26
C ALA A 354 -42.75 -76.15 8.53
N VAL A 355 -43.48 -75.16 8.01
CA VAL A 355 -44.54 -75.40 7.02
C VAL A 355 -44.53 -74.35 5.90
N ASN A 356 -44.61 -74.88 4.69
CA ASN A 356 -44.41 -74.28 3.38
C ASN A 356 -45.55 -73.38 2.88
N ILE A 357 -45.14 -72.49 1.97
CA ILE A 357 -45.90 -71.59 1.07
C ILE A 357 -46.94 -72.30 0.19
N SER A 358 -48.06 -71.63 -0.08
CA SER A 358 -48.76 -71.73 -1.38
C SER A 358 -49.56 -70.47 -1.72
N VAL A 359 -49.35 -69.99 -2.94
CA VAL A 359 -49.90 -68.79 -3.58
C VAL A 359 -51.28 -69.07 -4.18
N VAL A 360 -52.21 -68.10 -4.13
CA VAL A 360 -53.38 -68.05 -5.02
C VAL A 360 -53.54 -66.64 -5.58
N SER A 361 -53.27 -66.53 -6.88
CA SER A 361 -53.53 -65.39 -7.74
C SER A 361 -55.01 -65.34 -8.13
N SER A 362 -55.64 -64.17 -8.04
CA SER A 362 -56.92 -63.88 -8.70
C SER A 362 -56.81 -62.60 -9.53
N SER A 363 -56.95 -62.82 -10.83
CA SER A 363 -57.02 -61.86 -11.92
C SER A 363 -58.31 -61.03 -11.89
N GLY A 364 -58.20 -59.72 -12.03
CA GLY A 364 -59.32 -58.82 -12.26
C GLY A 364 -58.84 -57.52 -12.88
N GLY A 365 -58.71 -57.50 -14.21
CA GLY A 365 -58.38 -56.31 -14.97
C GLY A 365 -59.60 -55.42 -15.19
N THR A 366 -59.42 -54.10 -15.11
CA THR A 366 -60.15 -53.12 -15.93
C THR A 366 -59.27 -51.87 -16.01
N GLY A 367 -58.89 -51.50 -17.23
CA GLY A 367 -57.96 -50.41 -17.50
C GLY A 367 -58.62 -49.03 -17.52
N TYR A 368 -57.84 -48.02 -17.16
CA TYR A 368 -57.91 -46.68 -17.74
C TYR A 368 -56.48 -46.14 -17.89
N SER A 369 -56.23 -45.57 -19.07
CA SER A 369 -54.96 -45.06 -19.57
C SER A 369 -54.77 -43.58 -19.23
N GLY A 370 -53.50 -43.17 -19.14
CA GLY A 370 -53.01 -41.78 -19.10
C GLY A 370 -52.36 -41.48 -17.76
N GLY A 371 -51.07 -41.19 -17.63
CA GLY A 371 -50.05 -40.70 -18.56
C GLY A 371 -49.17 -39.75 -17.76
N GLY A 372 -47.86 -39.95 -17.74
CA GLY A 372 -46.93 -39.05 -17.02
C GLY A 372 -45.77 -39.79 -16.37
N GLY A 373 -44.77 -40.15 -17.18
CA GLY A 373 -43.48 -40.60 -16.69
C GLY A 373 -42.53 -39.41 -16.51
N LEU A 374 -41.74 -39.43 -15.44
CA LEU A 374 -40.42 -38.81 -15.40
C LEU A 374 -39.50 -39.68 -14.54
N CYS A 375 -38.54 -40.33 -15.20
CA CYS A 375 -37.46 -41.06 -14.56
C CYS A 375 -36.37 -40.09 -14.09
N MET A 376 -35.85 -40.33 -12.89
CA MET A 376 -34.55 -39.85 -12.49
C MET A 376 -33.49 -40.81 -13.05
N SER A 377 -32.60 -40.28 -13.89
CA SER A 377 -31.33 -40.88 -14.23
C SER A 377 -30.27 -39.81 -14.05
N GLY A 378 -29.27 -40.11 -13.21
CA GLY A 378 -28.09 -39.28 -13.05
C GLY A 378 -27.19 -39.30 -14.28
N SER A 379 -26.21 -38.39 -14.28
CA SER A 379 -24.82 -38.64 -14.66
C SER A 379 -24.01 -37.36 -14.51
N SER A 380 -22.83 -37.53 -13.93
CA SER A 380 -21.71 -36.60 -13.87
C SER A 380 -21.07 -36.44 -15.24
N TYR A 381 -20.66 -35.22 -15.66
CA TYR A 381 -19.58 -35.03 -16.62
C TYR A 381 -18.80 -33.73 -16.35
N SER A 382 -17.48 -33.90 -16.39
CA SER A 382 -16.41 -32.91 -16.47
C SER A 382 -16.36 -32.24 -17.85
N GLY A 383 -15.77 -31.05 -17.95
CA GLY A 383 -15.36 -30.49 -19.24
C GLY A 383 -14.92 -29.03 -19.18
N GLY A 384 -13.60 -28.80 -19.14
CA GLY A 384 -12.99 -27.49 -19.37
C GLY A 384 -12.96 -27.09 -20.85
N GLY A 385 -12.68 -25.82 -21.13
CA GLY A 385 -12.55 -25.30 -22.50
C GLY A 385 -12.20 -23.82 -22.56
N TYR A 386 -10.98 -23.56 -23.05
CA TYR A 386 -10.21 -22.33 -23.19
C TYR A 386 -10.74 -21.34 -24.26
N SER A 387 -10.57 -20.03 -24.03
CA SER A 387 -9.94 -19.03 -24.93
C SER A 387 -10.05 -17.64 -24.24
N GLY A 388 -9.11 -16.71 -24.24
CA GLY A 388 -7.87 -16.55 -24.99
C GLY A 388 -7.82 -15.15 -25.63
N SER A 389 -7.23 -14.15 -24.94
CA SER A 389 -6.62 -12.89 -25.44
C SER A 389 -6.43 -11.95 -24.23
N GLY A 390 -5.24 -11.70 -23.67
CA GLY A 390 -4.13 -10.90 -24.25
C GLY A 390 -4.48 -9.41 -24.13
N LEU A 391 -3.88 -8.55 -23.29
CA LEU A 391 -2.46 -8.18 -23.21
C LEU A 391 -2.09 -7.53 -21.85
N CYS A 392 -0.77 -7.48 -21.64
CA CYS A 392 0.05 -7.05 -20.50
C CYS A 392 0.15 -5.53 -20.29
N TYR A 393 0.41 -5.12 -19.03
CA TYR A 393 1.17 -3.98 -18.44
C TYR A 393 0.47 -3.66 -17.09
N GLY A 394 1.07 -3.61 -15.90
CA GLY A 394 2.44 -3.40 -15.44
C GLY A 394 2.37 -2.33 -14.33
N GLY A 395 2.83 -2.65 -13.11
CA GLY A 395 2.99 -1.71 -11.97
C GLY A 395 1.71 -1.49 -11.14
N GLY A 396 1.67 -1.81 -9.84
CA GLY A 396 2.42 -1.14 -8.77
C GLY A 396 1.57 0.04 -8.28
N GLY A 397 0.77 -0.06 -7.23
CA GLY A 397 1.21 -0.26 -5.85
C GLY A 397 1.13 1.09 -5.13
N SER A 398 -0.01 1.40 -4.53
CA SER A 398 -0.13 2.47 -3.53
C SER A 398 -1.23 2.12 -2.54
N GLY A 399 -0.80 1.54 -1.43
CA GLY A 399 -1.62 1.42 -0.23
C GLY A 399 -1.61 2.72 0.56
N SER A 400 -2.70 2.90 1.30
CA SER A 400 -2.76 3.55 2.61
C SER A 400 -2.77 5.08 2.63
N PHE A 401 -3.93 5.70 2.84
CA PHE A 401 -4.57 5.98 4.14
C PHE A 401 -3.68 6.77 5.09
N SER A 402 -4.03 8.04 5.31
CA SER A 402 -3.88 8.73 6.59
C SER A 402 -4.85 9.91 6.61
N SER A 403 -5.90 9.73 7.39
CA SER A 403 -6.90 10.72 7.75
C SER A 403 -6.27 11.85 8.57
N THR A 404 -6.27 13.07 8.02
CA THR A 404 -6.01 14.30 8.77
C THR A 404 -7.32 14.79 9.39
N SER A 405 -7.50 14.52 10.68
CA SER A 405 -8.47 15.20 11.52
C SER A 405 -7.92 16.56 11.95
N GLY A 406 -8.69 17.61 11.72
CA GLY A 406 -8.31 18.97 12.05
C GLY A 406 -8.48 19.36 13.52
N ARG A 407 -7.89 20.52 13.81
CA ARG A 407 -8.24 21.53 14.83
C ARG A 407 -7.87 21.25 16.29
N SER A 408 -6.93 22.05 16.79
CA SER A 408 -7.27 23.21 17.63
C SER A 408 -6.02 24.02 17.96
N MET A 409 -6.10 25.33 17.76
CA MET A 409 -5.09 26.30 18.19
C MET A 409 -5.32 26.65 19.65
N SER A 410 -4.27 26.55 20.47
CA SER A 410 -4.18 27.25 21.76
C SER A 410 -2.89 28.08 21.75
N GLY A 411 -3.06 29.39 21.92
CA GLY A 411 -1.97 30.35 21.94
C GLY A 411 -1.09 30.17 23.17
N SER A 412 0.22 30.24 22.97
CA SER A 412 1.19 30.45 24.04
C SER A 412 2.12 31.59 23.64
N SER A 413 1.96 32.69 24.36
CA SER A 413 2.85 33.85 24.37
C SER A 413 4.24 33.41 24.83
N SER A 414 5.27 33.66 24.02
CA SER A 414 6.66 33.65 24.49
C SER A 414 7.39 34.88 23.95
N SER A 415 7.79 35.71 24.90
CA SER A 415 8.55 36.94 24.70
C SER A 415 10.01 36.57 24.42
N MET A 416 10.53 36.91 23.23
CA MET A 416 11.96 36.79 22.93
C MET A 416 12.60 38.18 22.87
N ARG A 417 13.50 38.40 23.82
CA ARG A 417 14.24 39.63 24.09
C ARG A 417 15.38 39.76 23.06
N ILE A 418 15.32 40.79 22.22
CA ILE A 418 16.40 41.15 21.29
C ILE A 418 17.56 41.73 22.11
N VAL A 419 18.73 41.07 22.05
CA VAL A 419 19.99 41.58 22.62
C VAL A 419 20.81 42.16 21.49
N SER A 420 20.78 43.47 21.35
CA SER A 420 21.65 44.22 20.42
C SER A 420 23.08 44.20 20.97
N LYS A 421 23.99 43.46 20.32
CA LYS A 421 25.43 43.59 20.55
C LYS A 421 25.97 44.67 19.61
N THR A 422 26.36 45.81 20.17
CA THR A 422 27.10 46.85 19.48
C THR A 422 28.59 46.46 19.40
N SER A 423 29.08 46.10 18.21
CA SER A 423 30.51 45.96 17.96
C SER A 423 31.08 47.30 17.49
N SER A 424 31.80 48.00 18.36
CA SER A 424 32.55 49.21 18.02
C SER A 424 33.88 48.85 17.38
N SER A 425 34.00 49.04 16.06
CA SER A 425 35.29 48.98 15.37
C SER A 425 35.89 50.39 15.33
N LYS A 426 36.93 50.61 16.15
CA LYS A 426 37.75 51.83 16.13
C LYS A 426 38.53 51.91 14.82
N LYS A 427 38.24 52.92 14.00
CA LYS A 427 39.08 53.32 12.87
C LYS A 427 40.23 54.17 13.39
N SER A 428 41.46 53.64 13.35
CA SER A 428 42.69 54.40 13.57
C SER A 428 43.03 55.16 12.29
N TYR A 429 43.01 56.49 12.36
CA TYR A 429 43.69 57.35 11.39
C TYR A 429 45.16 57.43 11.78
N ARG A 430 46.04 57.15 10.81
CA ARG A 430 47.48 57.40 10.91
C ARG A 430 47.77 58.63 10.05
N SER A 431 48.44 59.60 10.67
CA SER A 431 48.87 60.90 10.12
C SER A 431 49.74 60.77 8.89
#